data_AF-A0A1R1CD56-F1
#
_entry.id   AF-A0A1R1CD56-F1
#
_cell.length_a   1.000
_cell.length_b   1.000
_cell.length_c   1.000
_cell.angle_alpha   90.00
_cell.angle_beta   90.00
_cell.angle_gamma   90.00
#
_symmetry.space_group_name_H-M   'P 1'
#
loop_
_entity.id
_entity.type
_entity.pdbx_description
1 polymer ?
#
loop_
_entity_poly.entity_id
_entity_poly.type
_entity_poly.pdbx_seq_one_letter_code
_entity_poly.pdbx_strand_id
1 'polypeptide(L)'
;MILLVEILEASMVYSKEDGHVGKVAFAVENHKQPYEIMLFSKKGKEWSYSLNFLNEPGGEEDIEAVEELLEDDDIYDQLIEAAKSKLQKEA
;
A
#
# COMPACT_ATOMS: atom_id res chain seq x y z
N MET A 1 18.74 2.11 -9.17
CA MET A 1 18.09 0.85 -9.58
C MET A 1 16.69 0.94 -9.02
N ILE A 2 15.65 0.70 -9.82
CA ILE A 2 14.27 0.70 -9.32
C ILE A 2 14.05 -0.68 -8.67
N LEU A 3 13.69 -0.71 -7.39
CA LEU A 3 13.31 -1.94 -6.70
C LEU A 3 11.92 -2.37 -7.18
N LEU A 4 11.74 -3.68 -7.41
CA LEU A 4 10.47 -4.20 -7.91
C LEU A 4 9.51 -4.50 -6.76
N VAL A 5 8.26 -4.04 -6.91
CA VAL A 5 7.16 -4.30 -5.96
C VAL A 5 6.23 -5.35 -6.54
N GLU A 6 6.00 -6.42 -5.78
CA GLU A 6 5.06 -7.50 -6.12
C GLU A 6 3.83 -7.42 -5.22
N ILE A 7 2.65 -7.19 -5.80
CA ILE A 7 1.38 -7.16 -5.05
C ILE A 7 0.95 -8.59 -4.73
N LEU A 8 0.86 -8.92 -3.45
CA LEU A 8 0.41 -10.22 -2.95
C LEU A 8 -1.10 -10.25 -2.76
N GLU A 9 -1.64 -9.24 -2.09
CA GLU A 9 -3.06 -9.10 -1.84
C GLU A 9 -3.45 -7.61 -1.87
N ALA A 10 -4.67 -7.32 -2.33
CA ALA A 10 -5.21 -5.98 -2.28
C ALA A 10 -6.70 -6.04 -1.94
N SER A 11 -7.15 -5.07 -1.17
CA SER A 11 -8.57 -4.85 -0.87
C SER A 11 -8.85 -3.36 -0.73
N MET A 12 -10.08 -2.96 -1.00
CA MET A 12 -10.53 -1.61 -0.71
C MET A 12 -11.98 -1.63 -0.28
N VAL A 13 -12.26 -0.87 0.77
CA VAL A 13 -13.60 -0.65 1.30
C VAL A 13 -13.89 0.85 1.25
N TYR A 14 -15.12 1.20 0.91
CA TYR A 14 -15.59 2.58 1.00
C TYR A 14 -16.70 2.69 2.05
N SER A 15 -16.55 3.66 2.95
CA SER A 15 -17.53 3.99 3.99
C SER A 15 -17.82 5.50 3.96
N LYS A 16 -19.05 5.89 4.28
CA LYS A 16 -19.42 7.32 4.34
C LYS A 16 -18.71 8.09 5.46
N GLU A 17 -18.33 7.40 6.53
CA GLU A 17 -17.67 7.99 7.70
C GLU A 17 -16.15 8.10 7.49
N ASP A 18 -15.51 7.01 7.05
CA ASP A 18 -14.05 6.92 6.91
C ASP A 18 -13.51 7.25 5.50
N GLY A 19 -14.38 7.26 4.48
CA GLY A 19 -13.99 7.39 3.09
C GLY A 19 -13.48 6.08 2.50
N HIS A 20 -12.47 6.16 1.64
CA HIS A 20 -11.81 4.98 1.06
C HIS A 20 -10.71 4.49 2.00
N VAL A 21 -10.78 3.20 2.33
CA VAL A 21 -9.75 2.50 3.09
C VAL A 21 -9.27 1.33 2.24
N GLY A 22 -8.07 1.47 1.68
CA GLY A 22 -7.36 0.44 0.94
C GLY A 22 -6.39 -0.31 1.85
N LYS A 23 -6.20 -1.59 1.58
CA LYS A 23 -5.12 -2.40 2.16
C LYS A 23 -4.42 -3.13 1.05
N VAL A 24 -3.10 -3.05 1.00
CA VAL A 24 -2.29 -3.76 0.02
C VAL A 24 -1.16 -4.47 0.75
N ALA A 25 -1.10 -5.79 0.60
CA ALA A 25 0.03 -6.59 0.98
C ALA A 25 0.96 -6.75 -0.22
N PHE A 26 2.25 -6.45 -0.06
CA PHE A 26 3.22 -6.51 -1.14
C PHE A 26 4.59 -6.99 -0.66
N ALA A 27 5.39 -7.54 -1.57
CA ALA A 27 6.79 -7.87 -1.35
C ALA A 27 7.67 -6.91 -2.17
N VAL A 28 8.85 -6.57 -1.64
CA VAL A 28 9.86 -5.77 -2.33
C VAL A 28 11.03 -6.67 -2.68
N GLU A 29 11.54 -6.54 -3.90
CA GLU A 29 12.69 -7.29 -4.35
C GLU A 29 13.87 -7.11 -3.38
N ASN A 30 14.55 -8.22 -3.05
CA ASN A 30 15.67 -8.27 -2.11
C ASN A 30 15.31 -8.04 -0.63
N HIS A 31 14.02 -7.88 -0.28
CA HIS A 31 13.57 -7.81 1.11
C HIS A 31 13.04 -9.18 1.56
N LYS A 32 13.31 -9.55 2.82
CA LYS A 32 12.94 -10.88 3.34
C LYS A 32 11.48 -10.98 3.78
N GLN A 33 10.89 -9.87 4.20
CA GLN A 33 9.57 -9.83 4.79
C GLN A 33 8.61 -9.05 3.88
N PRO A 34 7.36 -9.50 3.71
CA PRO A 34 6.34 -8.72 3.04
C PRO A 34 5.81 -7.59 3.94
N TYR A 35 5.24 -6.59 3.30
CA TYR A 35 4.71 -5.37 3.89
C TYR A 35 3.20 -5.30 3.71
N GLU A 36 2.55 -4.56 4.62
CA GLU A 36 1.18 -4.11 4.48
C GLU A 36 1.17 -2.57 4.47
N ILE A 37 0.61 -1.99 3.42
CA ILE A 37 0.26 -0.57 3.39
C ILE A 37 -1.26 -0.43 3.54
N MET A 38 -1.66 0.37 4.52
CA MET A 38 -3.03 0.83 4.69
C MET A 38 -3.15 2.23 4.09
N LEU A 39 -4.02 2.39 3.11
CA LEU A 39 -4.26 3.63 2.36
C LEU A 39 -5.59 4.23 2.78
N PHE A 40 -5.62 5.51 3.13
CA PHE A 40 -6.81 6.19 3.63
C PHE A 40 -7.07 7.47 2.83
N SER A 41 -8.31 7.65 2.35
CA SER A 41 -8.71 8.90 1.70
C SER A 41 -10.17 9.25 1.95
N LYS A 42 -10.39 10.41 2.59
CA LYS A 42 -11.75 10.93 2.84
C LYS A 42 -12.49 11.35 1.57
N LYS A 43 -11.76 11.84 0.56
CA LYS A 43 -12.34 12.41 -0.68
C LYS A 43 -11.84 11.75 -1.97
N GLY A 44 -10.99 10.73 -1.87
CA GLY A 44 -10.37 10.04 -3.00
C GLY A 44 -9.29 10.84 -3.75
N LYS A 45 -8.95 12.05 -3.28
CA LYS A 45 -7.97 12.96 -3.91
C LYS A 45 -6.66 13.05 -3.15
N GLU A 46 -6.74 13.07 -1.82
CA GLU A 46 -5.58 13.11 -0.93
C GLU A 46 -5.54 11.78 -0.18
N TRP A 47 -4.42 11.08 -0.27
CA TRP A 47 -4.24 9.76 0.33
C TRP A 47 -3.17 9.85 1.41
N SER A 48 -3.53 9.41 2.60
CA SER A 48 -2.57 9.14 3.68
C SER A 48 -2.34 7.64 3.76
N TYR A 49 -1.17 7.23 4.25
CA TYR A 49 -0.88 5.81 4.40
C TYR A 49 -0.27 5.46 5.76
N SER A 50 -0.27 4.18 6.06
CA SER A 50 0.50 3.60 7.16
C SER A 50 1.15 2.31 6.66
N LEU A 51 2.46 2.19 6.85
CA LEU A 51 3.25 1.06 6.43
C LEU A 51 3.59 0.19 7.64
N ASN A 52 3.43 -1.13 7.51
CA ASN A 52 3.80 -2.11 8.53
C ASN A 52 4.39 -3.36 7.88
N PHE A 53 5.11 -4.17 8.65
CA PHE A 53 5.41 -5.54 8.24
C PHE A 53 4.16 -6.41 8.35
N LEU A 54 3.92 -7.27 7.35
CA LEU A 54 2.69 -8.06 7.27
C LEU A 54 2.63 -9.19 8.31
N ASN A 55 3.75 -9.90 8.52
CA ASN A 55 3.79 -11.11 9.35
C ASN A 55 4.61 -10.91 10.63
N GLU A 56 5.86 -10.53 10.47
CA GLU A 56 6.84 -10.41 11.55
C GLU A 56 7.56 -9.06 11.45
N PRO A 57 7.89 -8.41 12.57
CA PRO A 57 8.69 -7.19 12.54
C PRO A 57 10.06 -7.48 11.88
N GLY A 58 10.38 -6.72 10.84
CA GLY A 58 11.67 -6.76 10.15
C GLY A 58 12.66 -5.71 10.67
N GLY A 59 13.75 -5.51 9.92
CA GLY A 59 14.75 -4.50 10.26
C GLY A 59 14.24 -3.09 10.00
N GLU A 60 14.62 -2.13 10.84
CA GLU A 60 14.26 -0.72 10.66
C GLU A 60 14.74 -0.18 9.30
N GLU A 61 15.94 -0.58 8.87
CA GLU A 61 16.52 -0.27 7.55
C GLU A 61 15.62 -0.73 6.38
N ASP A 62 14.93 -1.85 6.54
CA ASP A 62 14.03 -2.39 5.51
C ASP A 62 12.74 -1.58 5.41
N ILE A 63 12.23 -1.03 6.53
CA ILE A 63 11.08 -0.11 6.52
C ILE A 63 11.48 1.22 5.91
N GLU A 64 12.63 1.78 6.31
CA GLU A 64 13.10 3.08 5.82
C GLU A 64 13.30 3.06 4.29
N ALA A 65 13.87 1.97 3.75
CA ALA A 65 14.01 1.79 2.32
C ALA A 65 12.67 1.73 1.57
N VAL A 66 11.64 1.12 2.18
CA VAL A 66 10.29 1.11 1.60
C VAL A 66 9.62 2.47 1.74
N GLU A 67 9.83 3.20 2.83
CA GLU A 67 9.34 4.58 2.97
C GLU A 67 9.95 5.49 1.90
N GLU A 68 11.27 5.40 1.64
CA GLU A 68 11.92 6.13 0.55
C GLU A 68 11.36 5.72 -0.82
N LEU A 69 11.07 4.43 -1.03
CA LEU A 69 10.45 3.93 -2.26
C LEU A 69 9.03 4.49 -2.47
N LEU A 70 8.27 4.69 -1.39
CA LEU A 70 6.92 5.25 -1.44
C LEU A 70 6.89 6.76 -1.68
N GLU A 71 8.03 7.45 -1.58
CA GLU A 71 8.14 8.85 -2.03
C GLU A 71 8.14 8.96 -3.56
N ASP A 72 8.36 7.86 -4.28
CA ASP A 72 8.19 7.78 -5.72
C ASP A 72 6.70 7.64 -6.09
N ASP A 73 6.14 8.68 -6.72
CA ASP A 73 4.72 8.75 -7.10
C ASP A 73 4.29 7.53 -7.94
N ASP A 74 5.15 6.96 -8.80
CA ASP A 74 4.79 5.82 -9.66
C ASP A 74 4.53 4.56 -8.81
N ILE A 75 5.35 4.31 -7.78
CA ILE A 75 5.15 3.18 -6.86
C ILE A 75 3.93 3.43 -5.98
N TYR A 76 3.79 4.64 -5.44
CA TYR A 76 2.66 4.96 -4.57
C TYR A 76 1.32 4.88 -5.32
N ASP A 77 1.24 5.43 -6.54
CA ASP A 77 0.06 5.33 -7.40
C ASP A 77 -0.22 3.87 -7.78
N GLN A 78 0.80 3.05 -8.03
CA GLN A 78 0.61 1.62 -8.31
C GLN A 78 -0.11 0.90 -7.15
N LEU A 79 0.26 1.19 -5.90
CA LEU A 79 -0.39 0.61 -4.71
C LEU A 79 -1.83 1.11 -4.56
N ILE A 80 -2.07 2.41 -4.79
CA ILE A 80 -3.41 2.99 -4.76
C ILE A 80 -4.32 2.36 -5.82
N GLU A 81 -3.83 2.23 -7.05
CA GLU A 81 -4.59 1.63 -8.15
C GLU A 81 -4.84 0.14 -7.91
N ALA A 82 -3.87 -0.59 -7.33
CA ALA A 82 -4.05 -1.97 -6.92
C ALA A 82 -5.20 -2.13 -5.91
N ALA A 83 -5.28 -1.24 -4.91
CA ALA A 83 -6.38 -1.22 -3.95
C ALA A 83 -7.71 -0.84 -4.62
N LYS A 84 -7.75 0.25 -5.39
CA LYS A 84 -8.96 0.73 -6.09
C LYS A 84 -9.53 -0.29 -7.07
N SER A 85 -8.68 -1.06 -7.75
CA SER A 85 -9.10 -2.15 -8.65
C SER A 85 -9.92 -3.23 -7.94
N LYS A 86 -9.79 -3.34 -6.61
CA LYS A 86 -10.52 -4.28 -5.75
C LYS A 86 -11.77 -3.67 -5.11
N LEU A 87 -11.96 -2.36 -5.23
CA LEU A 87 -13.21 -1.72 -4.82
C LEU A 87 -14.32 -2.27 -5.73
N GLN A 88 -15.19 -3.12 -5.20
CA GLN A 88 -16.37 -3.54 -5.93
C GLN A 88 -17.22 -2.30 -6.21
N LYS A 89 -17.31 -1.91 -7.48
CA LYS A 89 -18.39 -1.03 -7.95
C LYS A 89 -19.68 -1.78 -7.66
N GLU A 90 -20.49 -1.29 -6.73
CA GLU A 90 -21.92 -1.60 -6.77
C GLU A 90 -22.40 -1.24 -8.18
N ALA A 91 -22.74 -2.27 -8.96
CA ALA A 91 -23.24 -2.17 -10.32
C ALA A 91 -24.73 -1.82 -10.33
#